data_AF-A0A804NN48-F1
#
_entry.id   AF-A0A804NN48-F1
#
_cell.length_a   1.000
_cell.length_b   1.000
_cell.length_c   1.000
_cell.angle_alpha   90.00
_cell.angle_beta   90.00
_cell.angle_gamma   90.00
#
_symmetry.space_group_name_H-M   'P 1'
#
loop_
_entity.id
_entity.type
_entity.pdbx_description
1 polymer ?
#
loop_
_entity_poly.entity_id
_entity_poly.type
_entity_poly.pdbx_seq_one_letter_code
_entity_poly.pdbx_strand_id
1 'polypeptide(L)'
;MHSLVMIMLMYYWMDHMHAFATLSFISETFLFLYVGMDALDIEKWKIVGQTYSPVKSIALSSTILALVLVSRAAFVFPLSFLSNLTKKTPNGKISFRQQVIVWWAGLMRGVVSIVLAYNKINLVFGLSGLSFGLELCYCFCFLYPFQNIGHFLLS
;
A
#
# COMPACT_ATOMS: atom_id res chain seq x y z
N MET A 1 -34.61 -25.22 -10.38
CA MET A 1 -34.78 -24.21 -9.32
C MET A 1 -33.46 -23.64 -8.81
N HIS A 2 -32.46 -24.45 -8.42
CA HIS A 2 -31.20 -23.94 -7.86
C HIS A 2 -30.37 -23.03 -8.80
N SER A 3 -30.33 -23.34 -10.11
CA SER A 3 -29.56 -22.56 -11.08
C SER A 3 -30.07 -21.11 -11.27
N LEU A 4 -31.39 -20.89 -11.18
CA LEU A 4 -31.98 -19.55 -11.33
C LEU A 4 -31.70 -18.66 -10.10
N VAL A 5 -31.64 -19.23 -8.90
CA VAL A 5 -31.28 -18.50 -7.67
C VAL A 5 -29.83 -18.03 -7.74
N MET A 6 -28.91 -18.87 -8.23
CA MET A 6 -27.50 -18.49 -8.42
C MET A 6 -27.33 -17.38 -9.46
N ILE A 7 -28.07 -17.41 -10.56
CA ILE A 7 -28.05 -16.33 -11.58
C ILE A 7 -28.60 -15.02 -11.00
N MET A 8 -29.74 -15.07 -10.29
CA MET A 8 -30.31 -13.87 -9.64
C MET A 8 -29.35 -13.28 -8.60
N LEU A 9 -28.72 -14.11 -7.76
CA LEU A 9 -27.71 -13.67 -6.80
C LEU A 9 -26.48 -13.07 -7.50
N MET A 10 -26.04 -13.63 -8.62
CA MET A 10 -24.90 -13.12 -9.37
C MET A 10 -25.20 -11.75 -10.02
N TYR A 11 -26.41 -11.54 -10.55
CA TYR A 11 -26.84 -10.24 -11.07
C TYR A 11 -26.89 -9.18 -9.96
N TYR A 12 -27.52 -9.48 -8.83
CA TYR A 12 -27.52 -8.58 -7.67
C TYR A 12 -26.10 -8.27 -7.20
N TRP A 13 -25.21 -9.26 -7.17
CA TRP A 13 -23.82 -9.06 -6.79
C TRP A 13 -23.06 -8.15 -7.77
N MET A 14 -23.30 -8.30 -9.07
CA MET A 14 -22.71 -7.46 -10.12
C MET A 14 -23.14 -5.98 -9.99
N ASP A 15 -24.42 -5.71 -9.75
CA ASP A 15 -24.93 -4.34 -9.59
C ASP A 15 -24.31 -3.63 -8.37
N HIS A 16 -24.08 -4.37 -7.27
CA HIS A 16 -23.46 -3.82 -6.06
C HIS A 16 -21.95 -3.63 -6.14
N MET A 17 -21.24 -4.38 -6.99
CA MET A 17 -19.78 -4.31 -7.09
C MET A 17 -19.30 -2.92 -7.52
N HIS A 18 -19.99 -2.29 -8.47
CA HIS A 18 -19.64 -0.95 -8.96
C HIS A 18 -19.85 0.13 -7.89
N ALA A 19 -20.91 0.01 -7.09
CA ALA A 19 -21.17 0.89 -5.96
C ALA A 19 -20.14 0.69 -4.84
N PHE A 20 -19.75 -0.55 -4.53
CA PHE A 20 -18.77 -0.84 -3.49
C PHE A 20 -17.35 -0.36 -3.88
N ALA A 21 -16.97 -0.51 -5.15
CA ALA A 21 -15.68 -0.03 -5.65
C ALA A 21 -15.52 1.49 -5.52
N THR A 22 -16.56 2.25 -5.92
CA THR A 22 -16.57 3.71 -5.78
C THR A 22 -16.61 4.16 -4.32
N LEU A 23 -17.40 3.50 -3.48
CA LEU A 23 -17.46 3.79 -2.04
C LEU A 23 -16.13 3.51 -1.32
N SER A 24 -15.43 2.44 -1.70
CA SER A 24 -14.09 2.15 -1.19
C SER A 24 -13.10 3.23 -1.60
N PHE A 25 -13.13 3.68 -2.86
CA PHE A 25 -12.23 4.74 -3.36
C PHE A 25 -12.48 6.09 -2.65
N ILE A 26 -13.74 6.45 -2.43
CA ILE A 26 -14.12 7.65 -1.69
C ILE A 26 -13.66 7.55 -0.22
N SER A 27 -13.94 6.42 0.44
CA SER A 27 -13.54 6.19 1.84
C SER A 27 -12.02 6.22 2.02
N GLU A 28 -11.29 5.64 1.07
CA GLU A 28 -9.83 5.68 1.03
C GLU A 28 -9.31 7.12 0.91
N THR A 29 -9.93 7.93 0.04
CA THR A 29 -9.58 9.37 -0.10
C THR A 29 -9.80 10.12 1.21
N PHE A 30 -10.93 9.93 1.89
CA PHE A 30 -11.20 10.57 3.19
C PHE A 30 -10.21 10.15 4.28
N LEU A 31 -9.85 8.86 4.33
CA LEU A 31 -8.84 8.37 5.26
C LEU A 31 -7.46 8.97 4.97
N PHE A 32 -7.08 9.13 3.70
CA PHE A 32 -5.83 9.80 3.32
C PHE A 32 -5.83 11.27 3.71
N LEU A 33 -6.93 11.99 3.49
CA LEU A 33 -7.06 13.38 3.91
C LEU A 33 -7.00 13.51 5.44
N TYR A 34 -7.66 12.61 6.17
CA TYR A 34 -7.65 12.62 7.64
C TYR A 34 -6.25 12.39 8.20
N VAL A 35 -5.57 11.33 7.76
CA VAL A 35 -4.20 11.02 8.18
C VAL A 35 -3.21 12.08 7.67
N GLY A 36 -3.42 12.60 6.46
CA GLY A 36 -2.59 13.64 5.86
C GLY A 36 -2.72 14.99 6.56
N MET A 37 -3.92 15.34 7.04
CA MET A 37 -4.13 16.53 7.86
C MET A 37 -3.46 16.39 9.22
N ASP A 38 -3.54 15.21 9.86
CA ASP A 38 -2.80 14.92 11.09
C ASP A 38 -1.28 14.96 10.89
N ALA A 39 -0.82 14.58 9.69
CA ALA A 39 0.56 14.70 9.25
C ALA A 39 1.01 16.13 8.96
N LEU A 40 0.11 17.04 8.60
CA LEU A 40 0.46 18.44 8.32
C LEU A 40 0.51 19.29 9.60
N ASP A 41 0.19 18.74 10.77
CA ASP A 41 0.19 19.49 12.03
C ASP A 41 1.60 19.98 12.40
N ILE A 42 1.88 21.24 12.05
CA ILE A 42 3.20 21.90 12.11
C ILE A 42 3.71 21.96 13.56
N GLU A 43 2.82 22.02 14.54
CA GLU A 43 3.21 22.06 15.96
C GLU A 43 3.88 20.74 16.38
N LYS A 44 3.38 19.60 15.89
CA LYS A 44 3.99 18.29 16.15
C LYS A 44 5.36 18.19 15.48
N TRP A 45 5.49 18.65 14.23
CA TRP A 45 6.78 18.71 13.53
C TRP A 45 7.82 19.57 14.22
N LYS A 46 7.40 20.69 14.82
CA LYS A 46 8.30 21.57 15.56
C LYS A 46 8.89 20.86 16.79
N ILE A 47 8.07 20.11 17.54
CA ILE A 47 8.51 19.34 18.71
C ILE A 47 9.46 18.20 18.28
N VAL A 48 9.13 17.50 17.19
CA VAL A 48 9.95 16.42 16.64
C VAL A 48 11.28 16.96 16.10
N GLY A 49 11.27 18.08 15.36
CA GLY A 49 12.46 18.68 14.77
C GLY A 49 13.44 19.27 15.80
N GLN A 50 12.98 19.59 17.01
CA GLN A 50 13.86 19.96 18.14
C GLN A 50 14.48 18.73 18.81
N THR A 51 13.79 17.59 18.80
CA THR A 51 14.21 16.38 19.53
C THR A 51 15.02 15.41 18.66
N TYR A 52 14.72 15.35 17.37
CA TYR A 52 15.29 14.40 16.41
C TYR A 52 16.00 15.15 15.29
N SER A 53 17.29 14.84 15.10
CA SER A 53 18.06 15.33 13.96
C SER A 53 17.43 14.77 12.66
N PRO A 54 17.04 15.62 11.69
CA PRO A 54 16.28 15.20 10.50
C PRO A 54 17.02 14.13 9.69
N VAL A 55 18.36 14.15 9.71
CA VAL A 55 19.22 13.19 9.02
C VAL A 55 19.03 11.77 9.56
N LYS A 56 18.89 11.60 10.88
CA LYS A 56 18.69 10.26 11.48
C LYS A 56 17.32 9.69 11.13
N SER A 57 16.28 10.52 11.07
CA SER A 57 14.93 10.07 10.69
C SER A 57 14.92 9.57 9.24
N ILE A 58 15.45 10.37 8.31
CA ILE A 58 15.54 10.00 6.89
C ILE A 58 16.34 8.70 6.69
N ALA A 59 17.44 8.52 7.43
CA ALA A 59 18.24 7.29 7.38
C ALA A 59 17.46 6.07 7.88
N LEU A 60 16.71 6.21 8.99
CA LEU A 60 15.88 5.13 9.52
C LEU A 60 14.72 4.79 8.57
N SER A 61 14.02 5.81 8.06
CA SER A 61 12.94 5.64 7.09
C SER A 61 13.42 4.95 5.82
N SER A 62 14.51 5.42 5.20
CA SER A 62 15.07 4.77 4.00
C SER A 62 15.51 3.33 4.26
N THR A 63 16.07 3.05 5.43
CA THR A 63 16.44 1.68 5.82
C THR A 63 15.22 0.79 5.96
N ILE A 64 14.16 1.25 6.64
CA ILE A 64 12.90 0.49 6.80
C ILE A 64 12.25 0.24 5.44
N LEU A 65 12.21 1.25 4.57
CA LEU A 65 11.67 1.13 3.22
C LEU A 65 12.44 0.12 2.39
N ALA A 66 13.77 0.18 2.41
CA ALA A 66 14.61 -0.80 1.75
C ALA A 66 14.37 -2.21 2.30
N LEU A 67 14.26 -2.36 3.63
CA LEU A 67 13.98 -3.64 4.27
C LEU A 67 12.62 -4.21 3.86
N VAL A 68 11.58 -3.38 3.80
CA VAL A 68 10.23 -3.77 3.37
C VAL A 68 10.22 -4.18 1.90
N LEU A 69 10.89 -3.42 1.03
CA LEU A 69 11.04 -3.71 -0.39
C LEU A 69 11.79 -5.03 -0.63
N VAL A 70 12.91 -5.23 0.05
CA VAL A 70 13.72 -6.47 0.00
C VAL A 70 12.94 -7.66 0.53
N SER A 71 12.24 -7.50 1.66
CA SER A 71 11.39 -8.55 2.23
C SER A 71 10.32 -8.98 1.23
N ARG A 72 9.70 -8.03 0.51
CA ARG A 72 8.69 -8.35 -0.53
C ARG A 72 9.31 -9.00 -1.75
N ALA A 73 10.47 -8.51 -2.21
CA ALA A 73 11.22 -9.11 -3.30
C ALA A 73 11.56 -10.58 -2.99
N ALA A 74 12.01 -10.88 -1.76
CA ALA A 74 12.37 -12.21 -1.31
C ALA A 74 11.22 -13.23 -1.36
N PHE A 75 9.94 -12.81 -1.32
CA PHE A 75 8.80 -13.71 -1.52
C PHE A 75 8.29 -13.72 -2.96
N VAL A 76 8.26 -12.55 -3.64
CA VAL A 76 7.75 -12.43 -5.00
C VAL A 76 8.64 -13.16 -6.01
N PHE A 77 9.97 -13.08 -5.89
CA PHE A 77 10.89 -13.75 -6.82
C PHE A 77 10.80 -15.28 -6.73
N PRO A 78 10.80 -15.92 -5.54
CA PRO A 78 10.58 -17.37 -5.43
C PRO A 78 9.18 -17.80 -5.86
N LEU A 79 8.13 -17.03 -5.54
CA LEU A 79 6.78 -17.33 -6.01
C LEU A 79 6.69 -17.28 -7.53
N SER A 80 7.37 -16.33 -8.17
CA SER A 80 7.42 -16.21 -9.62
C SER A 80 8.25 -17.33 -10.27
N PHE A 81 9.31 -17.77 -9.60
CA PHE A 81 10.09 -18.95 -9.99
C PHE A 81 9.26 -20.22 -9.89
N LEU A 82 8.53 -20.42 -8.78
CA LEU A 82 7.62 -21.54 -8.58
C LEU A 82 6.48 -21.55 -9.62
N SER A 83 5.89 -20.38 -9.89
CA SER A 83 4.86 -20.23 -10.92
C SER A 83 5.39 -20.55 -12.33
N ASN A 84 6.63 -20.16 -12.63
CA ASN A 84 7.28 -20.49 -13.89
C ASN A 84 7.64 -21.98 -14.03
N LEU A 85 7.79 -22.72 -12.92
CA LEU A 85 8.00 -24.18 -12.93
C LEU A 85 6.71 -24.97 -13.18
N THR A 86 5.56 -24.51 -12.67
CA THR A 86 4.27 -25.20 -12.83
C THR A 86 3.64 -24.97 -14.22
N LYS A 87 4.10 -23.96 -14.97
CA LYS A 87 3.57 -23.64 -16.30
C LYS A 87 4.32 -24.39 -17.42
N LYS A 88 3.68 -25.42 -17.98
CA LYS A 88 4.17 -26.21 -19.12
C LYS A 88 4.20 -25.46 -20.46
N THR A 89 3.49 -24.33 -20.61
CA THR A 89 3.35 -23.62 -21.88
C THR A 89 4.22 -22.34 -21.93
N PRO A 90 4.99 -22.11 -23.01
CA PRO A 90 5.88 -20.95 -23.12
C PRO A 90 5.15 -19.60 -23.18
N ASN A 91 3.86 -19.58 -23.56
CA ASN A 91 3.06 -18.36 -23.69
C ASN A 91 2.50 -17.79 -22.38
N GLY A 92 2.67 -18.49 -21.24
CA GLY A 92 2.14 -18.05 -19.94
C GLY A 92 3.19 -17.61 -18.93
N LYS A 93 4.48 -17.61 -19.31
CA LYS A 93 5.59 -17.33 -18.40
C LYS A 93 5.52 -15.89 -17.92
N ILE A 94 5.57 -15.70 -16.61
CA ILE A 94 5.54 -14.37 -15.99
C ILE A 94 6.90 -13.74 -16.24
N SER A 95 6.94 -12.76 -17.15
CA SER A 95 8.16 -12.03 -17.49
C SER A 95 8.69 -11.27 -16.28
N PHE A 96 10.01 -11.06 -16.20
CA PHE A 96 10.64 -10.32 -15.10
C PHE A 96 9.98 -8.94 -14.89
N ARG A 97 9.54 -8.28 -15.97
CA ARG A 97 8.79 -7.01 -15.88
C ARG A 97 7.48 -7.16 -15.11
N GLN A 98 6.70 -8.20 -15.37
CA GLN A 98 5.46 -8.47 -14.64
C GLN A 98 5.73 -8.76 -13.15
N GLN A 99 6.84 -9.43 -12.82
CA GLN A 99 7.23 -9.66 -11.42
C GLN A 99 7.57 -8.35 -10.70
N VAL A 100 8.32 -7.46 -11.37
CA VAL A 100 8.64 -6.13 -10.86
C VAL A 100 7.37 -5.28 -10.71
N ILE A 101 6.44 -5.35 -11.66
CA ILE A 101 5.15 -4.65 -11.58
C ILE A 101 4.31 -5.19 -10.41
N VAL A 102 4.22 -6.51 -10.22
CA VAL A 102 3.50 -7.12 -9.09
C VAL A 102 4.16 -6.78 -7.76
N TRP A 103 5.50 -6.78 -7.70
CA TRP A 103 6.27 -6.35 -6.54
C TRP A 103 5.98 -4.89 -6.18
N TRP A 104 5.93 -4.01 -7.19
CA TRP A 104 5.61 -2.60 -7.03
C TRP A 104 4.14 -2.37 -6.63
N ALA A 105 3.20 -3.07 -7.27
CA ALA A 105 1.77 -2.98 -6.97
C ALA A 105 1.45 -3.37 -5.51
N GLY A 106 2.21 -4.31 -4.94
CA GLY A 106 2.08 -4.70 -3.53
C GLY A 106 2.52 -3.64 -2.52
N LEU A 107 3.21 -2.58 -2.97
CA LEU A 107 3.61 -1.44 -2.13
C LEU A 107 2.45 -0.51 -1.82
N MET A 108 1.36 -0.54 -2.61
CA MET A 108 0.07 0.12 -2.39
C MET A 108 -0.69 -0.43 -1.17
N ARG A 109 -0.03 -0.72 -0.04
CA ARG A 109 -0.79 -1.09 1.17
C ARG A 109 -1.75 0.05 1.49
N GLY A 110 -3.04 -0.24 1.36
CA GLY A 110 -4.10 0.75 1.47
C GLY A 110 -4.05 1.49 2.81
N VAL A 111 -4.59 2.70 2.79
CA VAL A 111 -4.63 3.62 3.93
C VAL A 111 -5.16 2.98 5.22
N VAL A 112 -6.03 1.98 5.11
CA VAL A 112 -6.57 1.24 6.26
C VAL A 112 -5.46 0.56 7.07
N SER A 113 -4.45 -0.02 6.42
CA SER A 113 -3.30 -0.62 7.13
C SER A 113 -2.49 0.45 7.87
N ILE A 114 -2.36 1.63 7.28
CA ILE A 114 -1.65 2.78 7.86
C ILE A 114 -2.43 3.30 9.07
N VAL A 115 -3.74 3.50 8.95
CA VAL A 115 -4.61 3.96 10.03
C VAL A 115 -4.64 2.96 11.19
N LEU A 116 -4.75 1.66 10.92
CA LEU A 116 -4.71 0.64 11.96
C LEU A 116 -3.34 0.59 12.66
N ALA A 117 -2.26 0.68 11.90
CA ALA A 117 -0.91 0.77 12.45
C ALA A 117 -0.76 2.04 13.29
N TYR A 118 -1.22 3.18 12.80
CA TYR A 118 -1.17 4.46 13.50
C TYR A 118 -1.93 4.39 14.82
N ASN A 119 -3.16 3.88 14.83
CA ASN A 119 -3.95 3.69 16.04
C ASN A 119 -3.23 2.76 17.04
N LYS A 120 -2.60 1.69 16.56
CA LYS A 120 -1.87 0.76 17.42
C LYS A 120 -0.58 1.37 17.97
N ILE A 121 0.19 2.08 17.14
CA ILE A 121 1.47 2.68 17.51
C ILE A 121 1.24 3.88 18.44
N ASN A 122 0.24 4.72 18.17
CA ASN A 122 -0.12 5.84 19.06
C ASN A 122 -0.48 5.33 20.46
N LEU A 123 -1.24 4.24 20.56
CA LEU A 123 -1.58 3.61 21.84
C LEU A 123 -0.36 3.05 22.59
N VAL A 124 0.62 2.50 21.89
CA VAL A 124 1.77 1.82 22.50
C VAL A 124 2.95 2.78 22.79
N PHE A 125 3.23 3.71 21.88
CA PHE A 125 4.44 4.54 21.88
C PHE A 125 4.15 6.05 22.09
N GLY A 126 2.88 6.46 22.14
CA GLY A 126 2.50 7.87 22.26
C GLY A 126 3.03 8.73 21.10
N LEU A 127 3.47 9.95 21.41
CA LEU A 127 3.94 10.97 20.45
C LEU A 127 5.08 10.47 19.53
N SER A 128 5.91 9.54 20.00
CA SER A 128 6.99 8.96 19.19
C SER A 128 6.48 8.09 18.03
N GLY A 129 5.29 7.52 18.19
CA GLY A 129 4.60 6.75 17.16
C GLY A 129 4.09 7.58 15.99
N LEU A 130 3.82 8.86 16.25
CA LEU A 130 3.32 9.82 15.28
C LEU A 130 4.38 10.10 14.21
N SER A 131 5.64 10.23 14.62
CA SER A 131 6.77 10.41 13.70
C SER A 131 6.89 9.23 12.73
N PHE A 132 6.74 7.99 13.20
CA PHE A 132 6.75 6.80 12.33
C PHE A 132 5.55 6.75 11.37
N GLY A 133 4.36 7.12 11.85
CA GLY A 133 3.16 7.20 11.01
C GLY A 133 3.28 8.25 9.90
N LEU A 134 3.88 9.40 10.22
CA LEU A 134 4.19 10.45 9.26
C LEU A 134 5.25 9.99 8.27
N GLU A 135 6.38 9.43 8.72
CA GLU A 135 7.44 8.96 7.82
C GLU A 135 6.92 7.96 6.78
N LEU A 136 5.99 7.07 7.18
CA LEU A 136 5.27 6.19 6.26
C LEU A 136 4.41 7.00 5.28
N CYS A 137 3.58 7.92 5.76
CA CYS A 137 2.75 8.78 4.91
C CYS A 137 3.56 9.59 3.89
N TYR A 138 4.70 10.16 4.31
CA TYR A 138 5.64 10.89 3.43
C TYR A 138 6.24 9.97 2.38
N CYS A 139 6.63 8.75 2.78
CA CYS A 139 7.14 7.79 1.80
C CYS A 139 6.07 7.36 0.80
N PHE A 140 4.83 7.14 1.24
CA PHE A 140 3.71 6.83 0.34
C PHE A 140 3.43 7.97 -0.63
N CYS A 141 3.47 9.21 -0.16
CA CYS A 141 3.28 10.39 -1.00
C CYS A 141 4.41 10.53 -2.04
N PHE A 142 5.65 10.19 -1.68
CA PHE A 142 6.79 10.17 -2.61
C PHE A 142 6.73 9.01 -3.62
N LEU A 143 6.15 7.87 -3.24
CA LEU A 143 5.94 6.72 -4.11
C LEU A 143 4.75 6.89 -5.07
N TYR A 144 3.75 7.71 -4.69
CA TYR A 144 2.55 7.97 -5.47
C TYR A 144 2.83 8.45 -6.92
N PRO A 145 3.74 9.42 -7.19
CA PRO A 145 4.09 9.79 -8.56
C PRO A 145 4.81 8.68 -9.32
N PHE A 146 5.62 7.86 -8.64
CA PHE A 146 6.30 6.71 -9.25
C PHE A 146 5.33 5.58 -9.62
N GLN A 147 4.18 5.50 -8.93
CA GLN A 147 3.15 4.51 -9.16
C GLN A 147 2.36 4.74 -10.46
N ASN A 148 2.18 6.01 -10.85
CA ASN A 148 1.48 6.36 -12.09
C ASN A 148 2.23 5.85 -13.33
N ILE A 149 3.56 5.72 -13.24
CA ILE A 149 4.41 5.12 -14.29
C ILE A 149 4.14 3.61 -14.43
N GLY A 150 3.81 2.92 -13.34
CA GLY A 150 3.47 1.49 -13.37
C GLY A 150 2.12 1.20 -14.04
N HIS A 151 1.12 2.07 -13.82
CA HIS A 151 -0.19 1.95 -14.48
C HIS A 151 -0.13 2.35 -15.96
N PHE A 152 0.71 3.33 -16.32
CA PHE A 152 0.97 3.71 -17.72
C PHE A 152 1.65 2.61 -18.53
N LEU A 153 2.39 1.70 -17.90
CA LEU A 153 3.00 0.53 -18.55
C LEU A 153 2.04 -0.66 -18.75
N LEU A 154 0.82 -0.59 -18.20
CA LEU A 154 -0.18 -1.66 -18.24
C LEU A 154 -1.38 -1.32 -19.16
N SER A 155 -1.49 -0.08 -19.64
CA SER A 155 -2.35 0.34 -20.76
C SER A 155 -1.55 0.35 -22.07
#